data_AF-A0A7J7E4R9-F1
#
_entry.id   AF-A0A7J7E4R9-F1
#
_cell.length_a   1.000
_cell.length_b   1.000
_cell.length_c   1.000
_cell.angle_alpha   90.00
_cell.angle_beta   90.00
_cell.angle_gamma   90.00
#
_symmetry.space_group_name_H-M   'P 1'
#
loop_
_entity.id
_entity.type
_entity.pdbx_description
1 polymer ?
#
loop_
_entity_poly.entity_id
_entity_poly.type
_entity_poly.pdbx_seq_one_letter_code
_entity_poly.pdbx_strand_id
1 'polypeptide(L)'
;VSLVSLVANALGYSELGAIKSLRTLRALRPLRALSRFEGMRLTFSDSILLYQVVVNALVGAIPSIMNVLLVCLIFWLIFSIMGVNLFAGKFYHCVNTTTGNMFEAKEVNNFSDCQALGKQARWKNVKVNFDNVGAGYLALLQVATFKGWMDIMYAAVDSRDVKLQPVYEENLYMYLYFVIFIIFGSFFTLNLFIGVIIDNFNQQKKKISQDIFMTEEQKKYYNAMKKLGSKKPQKPIPRPANKFQGMVFDFVTRQVFDISIMILICLNMVTMMVETDDQSKYMTLVLSRINLVFIILFTGEFVLKLISLRYYYFTIGWNIFDFVVVILSIVECRYSKTESNVCFWLS
;
A
#
# COMPACT_ATOMS: atom_id res chain seq x y z
N VAL A 1 24.46 -23.58 -11.23
CA VAL A 1 25.14 -22.68 -10.27
C VAL A 1 25.90 -23.44 -9.19
N SER A 2 25.24 -24.26 -8.34
CA SER A 2 25.94 -24.94 -7.23
C SER A 2 27.08 -25.86 -7.68
N LEU A 3 26.91 -26.64 -8.76
CA LEU A 3 27.94 -27.55 -9.30
C LEU A 3 29.14 -26.78 -9.91
N VAL A 4 28.87 -25.76 -10.71
CA VAL A 4 29.92 -24.88 -11.28
C VAL A 4 30.74 -24.21 -10.19
N SER A 5 30.10 -23.72 -9.12
CA SER A 5 30.81 -23.13 -7.97
C SER A 5 31.59 -24.16 -7.14
N LEU A 6 31.23 -25.44 -7.20
CA LEU A 6 31.90 -26.53 -6.49
C LEU A 6 33.16 -26.97 -7.26
N VAL A 7 33.02 -27.19 -8.57
CA VAL A 7 34.13 -27.55 -9.47
C VAL A 7 35.17 -26.43 -9.52
N ALA A 8 34.74 -25.18 -9.59
CA ALA A 8 35.62 -24.02 -9.54
C ALA A 8 36.42 -23.91 -8.23
N ASN A 9 35.79 -24.25 -7.09
CA ASN A 9 36.48 -24.30 -5.80
C ASN A 9 37.47 -25.47 -5.73
N ALA A 10 37.12 -26.63 -6.28
CA ALA A 10 37.99 -27.81 -6.31
C ALA A 10 39.22 -27.62 -7.21
N LEU A 11 39.10 -26.84 -8.29
CA LEU A 11 40.19 -26.50 -9.21
C LEU A 11 41.04 -25.30 -8.74
N GLY A 12 40.80 -24.75 -7.55
CA GLY A 12 41.57 -23.61 -7.00
C GLY A 12 41.24 -22.24 -7.61
N TYR A 13 40.22 -22.15 -8.47
CA TYR A 13 39.80 -20.90 -9.14
C TYR A 13 38.80 -20.07 -8.32
N SER A 14 38.65 -20.33 -7.02
CA SER A 14 37.58 -19.80 -6.16
C SER A 14 37.52 -18.27 -6.05
N GLU A 15 38.65 -17.59 -6.23
CA GLU A 15 38.82 -16.14 -6.06
C GLU A 15 38.61 -15.32 -7.34
N LEU A 16 38.36 -15.97 -8.49
CA LEU A 16 37.96 -15.26 -9.70
C LEU A 16 36.65 -14.51 -9.47
N GLY A 17 36.61 -13.22 -9.82
CA GLY A 17 35.45 -12.34 -9.58
C GLY A 17 34.12 -12.87 -10.15
N ALA A 18 34.19 -13.63 -11.26
CA ALA A 18 33.03 -14.32 -11.84
C ALA A 18 32.45 -15.42 -10.92
N ILE A 19 33.31 -16.20 -10.27
CA ILE A 19 32.89 -17.29 -9.35
C ILE A 19 32.37 -16.71 -8.02
N LYS A 20 32.92 -15.58 -7.57
CA LYS A 20 32.39 -14.80 -6.44
C LYS A 20 30.99 -14.24 -6.74
N SER A 21 30.78 -13.71 -7.95
CA SER A 21 29.47 -13.23 -8.42
C SER A 21 28.46 -14.37 -8.57
N LEU A 22 28.84 -15.53 -9.11
CA LEU A 22 27.97 -16.72 -9.20
C LEU A 22 27.49 -17.23 -7.83
N ARG A 23 28.19 -16.90 -6.75
CA ARG A 23 27.79 -17.25 -5.38
C ARG A 23 26.57 -16.46 -4.91
N THR A 24 26.34 -15.24 -5.42
CA THR A 24 25.16 -14.42 -5.07
C THR A 24 23.87 -15.03 -5.61
N LEU A 25 23.92 -15.74 -6.75
CA LEU A 25 22.78 -16.51 -7.29
C LEU A 25 22.30 -17.65 -6.38
N ARG A 26 23.05 -17.99 -5.32
CA ARG A 26 22.57 -18.90 -4.27
C ARG A 26 21.43 -18.29 -3.45
N ALA A 27 21.22 -16.98 -3.50
CA ALA A 27 20.04 -16.31 -2.96
C ALA A 27 18.72 -16.78 -3.62
N LEU A 28 18.79 -17.47 -4.77
CA LEU A 28 17.64 -18.10 -5.44
C LEU A 28 17.27 -19.48 -4.85
N ARG A 29 18.03 -20.01 -3.89
CA ARG A 29 17.74 -21.32 -3.25
C ARG A 29 16.39 -21.40 -2.53
N PRO A 30 15.84 -20.34 -1.90
CA PRO A 30 14.48 -20.34 -1.35
C PRO A 30 13.39 -20.65 -2.38
N LEU A 31 13.64 -20.46 -3.68
CA LEU A 31 12.72 -20.92 -4.73
C LEU A 31 12.52 -22.44 -4.73
N ARG A 32 13.43 -23.21 -4.12
CA ARG A 32 13.28 -24.67 -3.91
C ARG A 32 12.45 -25.02 -2.68
N ALA A 33 12.20 -24.08 -1.78
CA ALA A 33 11.28 -24.28 -0.64
C ALA A 33 9.83 -24.13 -1.10
N LEU A 34 9.57 -23.31 -2.13
CA LEU A 34 8.26 -23.21 -2.79
C LEU A 34 7.77 -24.57 -3.33
N SER A 35 8.68 -25.45 -3.74
CA SER A 35 8.32 -26.80 -4.23
C SER A 35 8.03 -27.83 -3.13
N ARG A 36 8.06 -27.45 -1.84
CA ARG A 36 8.09 -28.39 -0.70
C ARG A 36 6.91 -28.30 0.28
N PHE A 37 6.02 -27.32 0.15
CA PHE A 37 4.82 -27.23 1.00
C PHE A 37 3.66 -28.01 0.38
N GLU A 38 2.96 -28.83 1.17
CA GLU A 38 1.85 -29.68 0.67
C GLU A 38 0.63 -28.90 0.16
N GLY A 39 0.37 -27.70 0.71
CA GLY A 39 -0.56 -26.71 0.15
C GLY A 39 -0.10 -26.04 -1.17
N MET A 40 1.15 -26.27 -1.59
CA MET A 40 1.70 -25.96 -2.92
C MET A 40 1.98 -27.22 -3.78
N ARG A 41 1.85 -28.43 -3.21
CA ARG A 41 2.21 -29.72 -3.84
C ARG A 41 1.02 -30.37 -4.53
N LEU A 42 -0.16 -30.38 -3.89
CA LEU A 42 -1.41 -30.74 -4.59
C LEU A 42 -1.78 -29.72 -5.66
N THR A 43 -1.31 -28.48 -5.48
CA THR A 43 -1.34 -27.46 -6.52
C THR A 43 -0.43 -27.81 -7.68
N PHE A 44 0.60 -28.65 -7.63
CA PHE A 44 1.61 -28.69 -8.73
C PHE A 44 1.10 -29.27 -10.07
N SER A 45 0.05 -30.09 -10.09
CA SER A 45 -0.63 -30.46 -11.36
C SER A 45 -1.47 -29.30 -11.91
N ASP A 46 -1.99 -28.42 -11.03
CA ASP A 46 -2.84 -27.27 -11.34
C ASP A 46 -2.13 -25.89 -11.26
N SER A 47 -0.86 -25.82 -10.81
CA SER A 47 -0.02 -24.62 -10.63
C SER A 47 1.00 -24.51 -11.76
N ILE A 48 1.35 -25.62 -12.41
CA ILE A 48 1.80 -25.54 -13.81
C ILE A 48 0.72 -24.81 -14.60
N LEU A 49 -0.57 -25.05 -14.34
CA LEU A 49 -1.66 -24.28 -14.92
C LEU A 49 -1.77 -22.87 -14.33
N LEU A 50 -1.76 -22.62 -13.01
CA LEU A 50 -1.97 -21.26 -12.47
C LEU A 50 -0.77 -20.29 -12.64
N TYR A 51 0.48 -20.73 -12.42
CA TYR A 51 1.65 -19.92 -12.72
C TYR A 51 1.75 -19.67 -14.21
N GLN A 52 1.50 -20.67 -15.07
CA GLN A 52 1.35 -20.41 -16.49
C GLN A 52 0.14 -19.55 -16.78
N VAL A 53 -0.97 -19.59 -16.04
CA VAL A 53 -2.11 -18.74 -16.34
C VAL A 53 -1.78 -17.29 -16.01
N VAL A 54 -1.24 -16.99 -14.82
CA VAL A 54 -0.88 -15.62 -14.44
C VAL A 54 0.35 -15.12 -15.19
N VAL A 55 1.41 -15.94 -15.33
CA VAL A 55 2.61 -15.55 -16.07
C VAL A 55 2.39 -15.61 -17.56
N ASN A 56 1.65 -16.55 -18.15
CA ASN A 56 1.29 -16.47 -19.58
C ASN A 56 0.26 -15.36 -19.84
N ALA A 57 -0.58 -14.98 -18.87
CA ALA A 57 -1.38 -13.76 -18.96
C ALA A 57 -0.49 -12.51 -18.97
N LEU A 58 0.46 -12.41 -18.03
CA LEU A 58 1.39 -11.29 -17.99
C LEU A 58 2.33 -11.24 -19.20
N VAL A 59 2.90 -12.39 -19.60
CA VAL A 59 3.74 -12.56 -20.78
C VAL A 59 2.94 -12.32 -22.06
N GLY A 60 1.66 -12.71 -22.10
CA GLY A 60 0.74 -12.36 -23.18
C GLY A 60 0.45 -10.86 -23.28
N ALA A 61 0.62 -10.11 -22.19
CA ALA A 61 0.54 -8.65 -22.17
C ALA A 61 1.86 -7.95 -22.52
N ILE A 62 3.02 -8.64 -22.41
CA ILE A 62 4.34 -8.05 -22.70
C ILE A 62 4.41 -7.38 -24.08
N PRO A 63 3.95 -7.98 -25.20
CA PRO A 63 4.03 -7.34 -26.50
C PRO A 63 3.31 -5.99 -26.55
N SER A 64 2.10 -5.92 -25.96
CA SER A 64 1.32 -4.68 -25.87
C SER A 64 2.00 -3.66 -24.96
N ILE A 65 2.54 -4.09 -23.83
CA ILE A 65 3.30 -3.24 -22.90
C ILE A 65 4.55 -2.67 -23.56
N MET A 66 5.30 -3.47 -24.33
CA MET A 66 6.50 -3.04 -25.03
C MET A 66 6.20 -1.96 -26.07
N ASN A 67 5.07 -2.05 -26.76
CA ASN A 67 4.63 -1.00 -27.69
C ASN A 67 4.39 0.33 -26.96
N VAL A 68 3.70 0.30 -25.82
CA VAL A 68 3.48 1.51 -25.00
C VAL A 68 4.79 2.05 -24.45
N LEU A 69 5.64 1.17 -23.92
CA LEU A 69 6.94 1.55 -23.39
C LEU A 69 7.80 2.23 -24.45
N LEU A 70 7.80 1.74 -25.69
CA LEU A 70 8.53 2.36 -26.80
C LEU A 70 8.03 3.79 -27.08
N VAL A 71 6.71 3.99 -27.13
CA VAL A 71 6.12 5.32 -27.31
C VAL A 71 6.49 6.24 -26.14
N CYS A 72 6.41 5.75 -24.91
CA CYS A 72 6.82 6.51 -23.72
C CYS A 72 8.30 6.88 -23.75
N LEU A 73 9.19 5.95 -24.15
CA LEU A 73 10.62 6.22 -24.27
C LEU A 73 10.89 7.29 -25.32
N ILE A 74 10.30 7.20 -26.52
CA ILE A 74 10.47 8.24 -27.56
C ILE A 74 9.98 9.60 -27.06
N PHE A 75 8.82 9.63 -26.37
CA PHE A 75 8.29 10.87 -25.82
C PHE A 75 9.18 11.45 -24.72
N TRP A 76 9.66 10.62 -23.79
CA TRP A 76 10.57 11.02 -22.71
C TRP A 76 11.94 11.43 -23.24
N LEU A 77 12.37 10.92 -24.39
CA LEU A 77 13.61 11.33 -25.05
C LEU A 77 13.61 12.83 -25.36
N ILE A 78 12.49 13.36 -25.87
CA ILE A 78 12.35 14.78 -26.23
C ILE A 78 12.56 15.65 -24.98
N PHE A 79 11.90 15.31 -23.87
CA PHE A 79 12.08 16.00 -22.61
C PHE A 79 13.48 15.82 -22.05
N SER A 80 14.06 14.63 -22.16
CA SER A 80 15.42 14.38 -21.66
C SER A 80 16.43 15.25 -22.40
N ILE A 81 16.38 15.31 -23.75
CA ILE A 81 17.25 16.17 -24.55
C ILE A 81 17.03 17.66 -24.22
N MET A 82 15.78 18.09 -24.08
CA MET A 82 15.46 19.46 -23.66
C MET A 82 16.03 19.78 -22.27
N GLY A 83 15.91 18.84 -21.32
CA GLY A 83 16.47 18.97 -19.98
C GLY A 83 17.99 19.03 -19.97
N VAL A 84 18.68 18.23 -20.80
CA VAL A 84 20.15 18.33 -20.96
C VAL A 84 20.51 19.72 -21.48
N ASN A 85 19.81 20.24 -22.49
CA ASN A 85 20.10 21.57 -23.03
C ASN A 85 19.88 22.70 -22.01
N LEU A 86 18.89 22.57 -21.13
CA LEU A 86 18.55 23.59 -20.13
C LEU A 86 19.46 23.54 -18.90
N PHE A 87 19.83 22.34 -18.44
CA PHE A 87 20.36 22.11 -17.08
C PHE A 87 21.73 21.43 -17.01
N ALA A 88 22.29 20.93 -18.13
CA ALA A 88 23.57 20.21 -18.10
C ALA A 88 24.69 21.07 -17.51
N GLY A 89 25.41 20.51 -16.53
CA GLY A 89 26.52 21.20 -15.87
C GLY A 89 26.11 22.32 -14.91
N LYS A 90 24.82 22.59 -14.72
CA LYS A 90 24.32 23.69 -13.86
C LYS A 90 23.92 23.25 -12.45
N PHE A 91 23.82 21.95 -12.18
CA PHE A 91 23.43 21.40 -10.87
C PHE A 91 24.61 21.28 -9.89
N TYR A 92 25.77 21.81 -10.25
CA TYR A 92 26.91 21.80 -9.37
C TYR A 92 26.82 22.94 -8.34
N HIS A 93 27.31 22.66 -7.16
CA HIS A 93 27.33 23.60 -6.06
C HIS A 93 28.52 23.37 -5.13
N CYS A 94 28.94 24.42 -4.44
CA CYS A 94 29.95 24.39 -3.41
C CYS A 94 29.31 24.08 -2.05
N VAL A 95 29.78 23.02 -1.39
CA VAL A 95 29.43 22.70 0.01
C VAL A 95 30.64 22.76 0.91
N ASN A 96 30.41 23.11 2.18
CA ASN A 96 31.42 23.00 3.22
C ASN A 96 31.63 21.51 3.57
N THR A 97 32.88 21.05 3.60
CA THR A 97 33.22 19.64 3.84
C THR A 97 32.89 19.18 5.27
N THR A 98 32.93 20.10 6.26
CA THR A 98 32.70 19.78 7.67
C THR A 98 31.22 19.77 8.03
N THR A 99 30.45 20.76 7.56
CA THR A 99 29.02 20.89 7.90
C THR A 99 28.08 20.30 6.86
N GLY A 100 28.53 20.15 5.60
CA GLY A 100 27.71 19.69 4.49
C GLY A 100 26.76 20.75 3.92
N ASN A 101 26.75 21.96 4.48
CA ASN A 101 25.87 23.04 4.05
C ASN A 101 26.37 23.72 2.76
N MET A 102 25.43 24.26 1.99
CA MET A 102 25.71 25.10 0.83
C MET A 102 26.34 26.43 1.25
N PHE A 103 27.36 26.90 0.51
CA PHE A 103 27.80 28.29 0.62
C PHE A 103 26.80 29.24 -0.06
N GLU A 104 26.63 30.43 0.52
CA GLU A 104 25.87 31.50 -0.12
C GLU A 104 26.63 32.07 -1.33
N ALA A 105 25.91 32.48 -2.36
CA ALA A 105 26.50 33.05 -3.58
C ALA A 105 27.28 34.37 -3.35
N LYS A 106 27.07 35.03 -2.20
CA LYS A 106 27.83 36.22 -1.78
C LYS A 106 29.26 35.87 -1.35
N GLU A 107 29.47 34.69 -0.78
CA GLU A 107 30.78 34.22 -0.32
C GLU A 107 31.52 33.48 -1.43
N VAL A 108 30.80 32.67 -2.20
CA VAL A 108 31.33 31.86 -3.30
C VAL A 108 30.41 31.99 -4.50
N ASN A 109 30.81 32.74 -5.52
CA ASN A 109 29.95 33.00 -6.67
C ASN A 109 30.20 32.00 -7.82
N ASN A 110 31.41 31.46 -7.93
CA ASN A 110 31.78 30.55 -9.02
C ASN A 110 32.66 29.37 -8.56
N PHE A 111 32.93 28.45 -9.48
CA PHE A 111 33.78 27.29 -9.24
C PHE A 111 35.21 27.65 -8.82
N SER A 112 35.80 28.71 -9.40
CA SER A 112 37.17 29.16 -9.08
C SER A 112 37.28 29.66 -7.64
N ASP A 113 36.26 30.36 -7.15
CA ASP A 113 36.17 30.82 -5.76
C ASP A 113 36.08 29.61 -4.82
N CYS A 114 35.23 28.62 -5.16
CA CYS A 114 35.11 27.37 -4.40
C CYS A 114 36.44 26.60 -4.34
N GLN A 115 37.20 26.61 -5.44
CA GLN A 115 38.51 25.96 -5.51
C GLN A 115 39.57 26.71 -4.68
N ALA A 116 39.45 28.04 -4.53
CA ALA A 116 40.35 28.85 -3.70
C ALA A 116 40.24 28.53 -2.20
N LEU A 117 39.07 28.06 -1.73
CA LEU A 117 38.85 27.58 -0.35
C LEU A 117 39.56 26.24 -0.04
N GLY A 118 40.14 25.58 -1.05
CA GLY A 118 40.95 24.39 -0.87
C GLY A 118 40.20 23.23 -0.21
N LYS A 119 40.73 22.71 0.91
CA LYS A 119 40.18 21.51 1.58
C LYS A 119 38.88 21.77 2.37
N GLN A 120 38.54 23.02 2.64
CA GLN A 120 37.35 23.38 3.44
C GLN A 120 36.05 23.27 2.64
N ALA A 121 36.13 23.34 1.32
CA ALA A 121 34.98 23.32 0.42
C ALA A 121 35.10 22.21 -0.63
N ARG A 122 33.95 21.72 -1.10
CA ARG A 122 33.88 20.73 -2.17
C ARG A 122 32.83 21.14 -3.19
N TRP A 123 33.25 21.25 -4.45
CA TRP A 123 32.33 21.37 -5.58
C TRP A 123 31.73 19.99 -5.89
N LYS A 124 30.42 19.87 -5.70
CA LYS A 124 29.70 18.61 -5.81
C LYS A 124 28.49 18.78 -6.72
N ASN A 125 28.16 17.72 -7.44
CA ASN A 125 26.96 17.63 -8.25
C ASN A 125 25.82 16.94 -7.49
N VAL A 126 24.58 17.29 -7.83
CA VAL A 126 23.41 16.52 -7.43
C VAL A 126 23.49 15.12 -8.04
N LYS A 127 23.09 14.09 -7.27
CA LYS A 127 23.24 12.67 -7.64
C LYS A 127 22.44 12.30 -8.89
N VAL A 128 21.26 12.89 -9.06
CA VAL A 128 20.36 12.70 -10.19
C VAL A 128 20.22 14.05 -10.87
N ASN A 129 20.65 14.14 -12.13
CA ASN A 129 20.82 15.39 -12.85
C ASN A 129 20.56 15.20 -14.36
N PHE A 130 20.76 16.27 -15.13
CA PHE A 130 20.58 16.30 -16.58
C PHE A 130 21.92 16.43 -17.34
N ASP A 131 23.04 15.91 -16.82
CA ASP A 131 24.34 16.02 -17.51
C ASP A 131 24.42 15.16 -18.78
N ASN A 132 23.62 14.10 -18.86
CA ASN A 132 23.49 13.24 -20.03
C ASN A 132 22.06 12.72 -20.15
N VAL A 133 21.70 12.25 -21.35
CA VAL A 133 20.34 11.78 -21.64
C VAL A 133 19.93 10.62 -20.73
N GLY A 134 20.85 9.73 -20.35
CA GLY A 134 20.57 8.60 -19.44
C GLY A 134 20.24 9.04 -18.02
N ALA A 135 21.01 9.97 -17.46
CA ALA A 135 20.74 10.60 -16.18
C ALA A 135 19.45 11.44 -16.23
N GLY A 136 19.20 12.10 -17.36
CA GLY A 136 17.95 12.81 -17.64
C GLY A 136 16.74 11.87 -17.62
N TYR A 137 16.83 10.66 -18.18
CA TYR A 137 15.77 9.64 -18.05
C TYR A 137 15.52 9.24 -16.60
N LEU A 138 16.58 9.05 -15.81
CA LEU A 138 16.45 8.73 -14.39
C LEU A 138 15.80 9.88 -13.61
N ALA A 139 16.17 11.13 -13.92
CA ALA A 139 15.57 12.33 -13.35
C ALA A 139 14.09 12.43 -13.70
N LEU A 140 13.73 12.30 -14.98
CA LEU A 140 12.34 12.29 -15.44
C LEU A 140 11.52 11.14 -14.84
N LEU A 141 12.12 9.97 -14.60
CA LEU A 141 11.46 8.87 -13.91
C LEU A 141 11.13 9.22 -12.45
N GLN A 142 12.04 9.88 -11.73
CA GLN A 142 11.78 10.37 -10.36
C GLN A 142 10.69 11.43 -10.32
N VAL A 143 10.69 12.35 -11.30
CA VAL A 143 9.62 13.33 -11.48
C VAL A 143 8.27 12.65 -11.77
N ALA A 144 8.23 11.71 -12.70
CA ALA A 144 7.00 11.02 -13.10
C ALA A 144 6.40 10.13 -12.00
N THR A 145 7.23 9.63 -11.09
CA THR A 145 6.79 8.84 -9.92
C THR A 145 6.52 9.69 -8.69
N PHE A 146 6.74 11.01 -8.75
CA PHE A 146 6.66 11.95 -7.64
C PHE A 146 7.51 11.55 -6.43
N LYS A 147 8.64 10.87 -6.65
CA LYS A 147 9.58 10.43 -5.59
C LYS A 147 10.98 10.95 -5.87
N GLY A 148 11.50 11.80 -4.97
CA GLY A 148 12.82 12.43 -5.14
C GLY A 148 12.84 13.60 -6.14
N TRP A 149 11.67 14.02 -6.65
CA TRP A 149 11.54 15.08 -7.64
C TRP A 149 11.83 16.48 -7.10
N MET A 150 11.63 16.71 -5.81
CA MET A 150 11.87 18.01 -5.16
C MET A 150 13.33 18.44 -5.32
N ASP A 151 14.27 17.56 -5.03
CA ASP A 151 15.71 17.86 -5.11
C ASP A 151 16.15 18.24 -6.54
N ILE A 152 15.55 17.62 -7.55
CA ILE A 152 15.81 17.90 -8.97
C ILE A 152 15.23 19.27 -9.34
N MET A 153 14.01 19.55 -8.89
CA MET A 153 13.29 20.77 -9.20
C MET A 153 13.92 21.99 -8.53
N TYR A 154 14.30 21.87 -7.25
CA TYR A 154 15.02 22.93 -6.54
C TYR A 154 16.37 23.21 -7.20
N ALA A 155 17.14 22.17 -7.53
CA ALA A 155 18.41 22.35 -8.25
C ALA A 155 18.23 23.01 -9.64
N ALA A 156 17.11 22.77 -10.32
CA ALA A 156 16.81 23.40 -11.60
C ALA A 156 16.38 24.86 -11.48
N VAL A 157 15.56 25.19 -10.48
CA VAL A 157 15.07 26.56 -10.25
C VAL A 157 16.16 27.46 -9.69
N ASP A 158 17.03 26.92 -8.85
CA ASP A 158 18.17 27.66 -8.30
C ASP A 158 19.35 27.74 -9.30
N SER A 159 19.25 27.07 -10.45
CA SER A 159 20.32 26.99 -11.43
C SER A 159 20.57 28.31 -12.16
N ARG A 160 21.85 28.67 -12.30
CA ARG A 160 22.33 29.83 -13.07
C ARG A 160 22.99 29.36 -14.37
N ASP A 161 24.26 29.71 -14.57
CA ASP A 161 25.08 29.21 -15.65
C ASP A 161 26.09 28.16 -15.18
N VAL A 162 26.69 27.48 -16.15
CA VAL A 162 27.68 26.44 -15.92
C VAL A 162 28.86 27.01 -15.12
N LYS A 163 29.26 26.31 -14.05
CA LYS A 163 30.30 26.73 -13.07
C LYS A 163 29.96 27.93 -12.19
N LEU A 164 28.73 28.41 -12.18
CA LEU A 164 28.26 29.39 -11.19
C LEU A 164 27.59 28.71 -10.01
N GLN A 165 27.71 29.29 -8.83
CA GLN A 165 27.01 28.83 -7.63
C GLN A 165 25.51 29.10 -7.82
N PRO A 166 24.62 28.14 -7.50
CA PRO A 166 23.18 28.36 -7.57
C PRO A 166 22.73 29.44 -6.58
N VAL A 167 21.67 30.16 -6.96
CA VAL A 167 21.05 31.20 -6.14
C VAL A 167 19.58 30.85 -5.99
N TYR A 168 19.06 30.98 -4.78
CA TYR A 168 17.68 30.66 -4.47
C TYR A 168 16.70 31.38 -5.42
N GLU A 169 15.91 30.59 -6.14
CA GLU A 169 14.85 31.04 -7.06
C GLU A 169 15.28 31.99 -8.19
N GLU A 170 16.54 31.97 -8.64
CA GLU A 170 16.98 32.81 -9.77
C GLU A 170 16.19 32.49 -11.05
N ASN A 171 15.95 31.21 -11.34
CA ASN A 171 15.32 30.74 -12.56
C ASN A 171 13.93 30.12 -12.32
N LEU A 172 13.05 30.93 -11.70
CA LEU A 172 11.71 30.51 -11.28
C LEU A 172 10.83 29.94 -12.41
N TYR A 173 11.04 30.36 -13.65
CA TYR A 173 10.26 29.84 -14.79
C TYR A 173 10.52 28.36 -15.10
N MET A 174 11.60 27.77 -14.57
CA MET A 174 11.92 26.35 -14.78
C MET A 174 10.92 25.39 -14.12
N TYR A 175 10.10 25.85 -13.17
CA TYR A 175 8.94 25.09 -12.69
C TYR A 175 8.00 24.68 -13.84
N LEU A 176 7.82 25.55 -14.85
CA LEU A 176 6.95 25.28 -16.00
C LEU A 176 7.43 24.07 -16.82
N TYR A 177 8.74 23.86 -16.94
CA TYR A 177 9.29 22.67 -17.61
C TYR A 177 8.79 21.38 -16.95
N PHE A 178 8.86 21.30 -15.61
CA PHE A 178 8.40 20.12 -14.88
C PHE A 178 6.87 19.98 -14.89
N VAL A 179 6.12 21.08 -14.78
CA VAL A 179 4.65 21.06 -14.87
C VAL A 179 4.19 20.53 -16.23
N ILE A 180 4.78 21.03 -17.33
CA ILE A 180 4.48 20.54 -18.68
C ILE A 180 4.85 19.07 -18.81
N PHE A 181 6.00 18.64 -18.29
CA PHE A 181 6.39 17.23 -18.29
C PHE A 181 5.43 16.35 -17.45
N ILE A 182 4.94 16.81 -16.31
CA ILE A 182 4.00 16.03 -15.49
C ILE A 182 2.66 15.87 -16.23
N ILE A 183 2.14 16.96 -16.81
CA ILE A 183 0.89 16.94 -17.57
C ILE A 183 1.02 16.03 -18.79
N PHE A 184 2.04 16.20 -19.62
CA PHE A 184 2.14 15.43 -20.86
C PHE A 184 2.79 14.05 -20.65
N GLY A 185 3.86 13.99 -19.87
CA GLY A 185 4.72 12.83 -19.70
C GLY A 185 4.28 11.86 -18.63
N SER A 186 3.50 12.26 -17.62
CA SER A 186 2.99 11.35 -16.58
C SER A 186 1.52 11.03 -16.77
N PHE A 187 0.66 12.01 -17.03
CA PHE A 187 -0.78 11.76 -17.18
C PHE A 187 -1.10 10.96 -18.44
N PHE A 188 -0.56 11.34 -19.61
CA PHE A 188 -0.85 10.59 -20.84
C PHE A 188 -0.18 9.21 -20.88
N THR A 189 1.04 9.07 -20.35
CA THR A 189 1.74 7.77 -20.34
C THR A 189 1.08 6.78 -19.39
N LEU A 190 0.68 7.22 -18.19
CA LEU A 190 -0.05 6.39 -17.24
C LEU A 190 -1.41 5.99 -17.81
N ASN A 191 -2.15 6.93 -18.42
CA ASN A 191 -3.44 6.63 -19.04
C ASN A 191 -3.32 5.67 -20.23
N LEU A 192 -2.32 5.85 -21.10
CA LEU A 192 -2.05 4.94 -22.22
C LEU A 192 -1.66 3.54 -21.70
N PHE A 193 -0.82 3.48 -20.68
CA PHE A 193 -0.37 2.23 -20.06
C PHE A 193 -1.53 1.46 -19.41
N ILE A 194 -2.34 2.13 -18.57
CA ILE A 194 -3.54 1.53 -17.98
C ILE A 194 -4.52 1.11 -19.07
N GLY A 195 -4.75 1.94 -20.09
CA GLY A 195 -5.65 1.63 -21.19
C GLY A 195 -5.25 0.35 -21.94
N VAL A 196 -3.98 0.22 -22.31
CA VAL A 196 -3.47 -0.98 -23.01
C VAL A 196 -3.47 -2.21 -22.12
N ILE A 197 -3.16 -2.07 -20.82
CA ILE A 197 -3.24 -3.18 -19.88
C ILE A 197 -4.68 -3.67 -19.72
N ILE A 198 -5.64 -2.76 -19.52
CA ILE A 198 -7.06 -3.10 -19.39
C ILE A 198 -7.58 -3.75 -20.68
N ASP A 199 -7.25 -3.21 -21.84
CA ASP A 199 -7.65 -3.80 -23.12
C ASP A 199 -7.05 -5.20 -23.31
N ASN A 200 -5.76 -5.38 -23.00
CA ASN A 200 -5.12 -6.69 -23.05
C ASN A 200 -5.78 -7.68 -22.07
N PHE A 201 -6.06 -7.27 -20.84
CA PHE A 201 -6.79 -8.10 -19.87
C PHE A 201 -8.19 -8.45 -20.34
N ASN A 202 -8.91 -7.51 -20.95
CA ASN A 202 -10.24 -7.76 -21.52
C ASN A 202 -10.18 -8.74 -22.70
N GLN A 203 -9.16 -8.63 -23.56
CA GLN A 203 -8.93 -9.58 -24.65
C GLN A 203 -8.59 -10.97 -24.12
N GLN A 204 -7.75 -11.09 -23.09
CA GLN A 204 -7.44 -12.36 -22.45
C GLN A 204 -8.66 -12.97 -21.77
N LYS A 205 -9.47 -12.16 -21.09
CA LYS A 205 -10.72 -12.59 -20.45
C LYS A 205 -11.72 -13.14 -21.48
N LYS A 206 -11.85 -12.49 -22.65
CA LYS A 206 -12.68 -12.99 -23.76
C LYS A 206 -12.18 -14.32 -24.33
N LYS A 207 -10.86 -14.50 -24.46
CA LYS A 207 -10.25 -15.75 -24.98
C LYS A 207 -10.39 -16.93 -24.01
N ILE A 208 -10.27 -16.68 -22.71
CA ILE A 208 -10.24 -17.74 -21.68
C ILE A 208 -11.65 -18.00 -21.08
N SER A 209 -12.65 -17.15 -21.33
CA SER A 209 -14.06 -17.28 -20.87
C SER A 209 -14.20 -17.57 -19.36
N GLN A 210 -13.15 -17.32 -18.58
CA GLN A 210 -13.06 -17.61 -17.16
C GLN A 210 -12.20 -16.55 -16.45
N ASP A 211 -12.44 -16.38 -15.14
CA ASP A 211 -11.67 -15.48 -14.29
C ASP A 211 -10.21 -15.96 -14.20
N ILE A 212 -9.30 -15.16 -14.76
CA ILE A 212 -7.90 -15.49 -15.05
C ILE A 212 -7.08 -15.79 -13.77
N PHE A 213 -7.49 -15.29 -12.61
CA PHE A 213 -6.67 -15.33 -11.39
C PHE A 213 -7.08 -16.39 -10.35
N MET A 214 -8.13 -17.17 -10.61
CA MET A 214 -8.68 -18.10 -9.62
C MET A 214 -8.37 -19.56 -9.98
N THR A 215 -7.94 -20.36 -9.00
CA THR A 215 -7.86 -21.82 -9.18
C THR A 215 -9.24 -22.44 -9.26
N GLU A 216 -9.34 -23.68 -9.76
CA GLU A 216 -10.62 -24.40 -9.83
C GLU A 216 -11.27 -24.60 -8.45
N GLU A 217 -10.49 -24.87 -7.40
CA GLU A 217 -11.00 -24.98 -6.03
C GLU A 217 -11.49 -23.64 -5.49
N GLN A 218 -10.72 -22.57 -5.68
CA GLN A 218 -11.13 -21.22 -5.29
C GLN A 218 -12.39 -20.77 -6.04
N LYS A 219 -12.55 -21.18 -7.30
CA LYS A 219 -13.76 -20.93 -8.09
C LYS A 219 -14.97 -21.69 -7.55
N LYS A 220 -14.80 -22.93 -7.09
CA LYS A 220 -15.87 -23.67 -6.38
C LYS A 220 -16.29 -22.93 -5.11
N TYR A 221 -15.34 -22.45 -4.32
CA TYR A 221 -15.62 -21.66 -3.12
C TYR A 221 -16.32 -20.32 -3.46
N TYR A 222 -15.80 -19.59 -4.44
CA TYR A 222 -16.41 -18.33 -4.93
C TYR A 222 -17.84 -18.54 -5.41
N ASN A 223 -18.10 -19.58 -6.21
CA ASN A 223 -19.45 -19.91 -6.67
C ASN A 223 -20.39 -20.31 -5.53
N ALA A 224 -19.88 -21.05 -4.53
CA ALA A 224 -20.65 -21.38 -3.33
C ALA A 224 -21.01 -20.13 -2.53
N MET A 225 -20.07 -19.21 -2.35
CA MET A 225 -20.27 -17.94 -1.64
C MET A 225 -21.22 -17.00 -2.39
N LYS A 226 -21.07 -16.90 -3.73
CA LYS A 226 -22.01 -16.17 -4.60
C LYS A 226 -23.42 -16.74 -4.49
N LYS A 227 -23.55 -18.07 -4.45
CA LYS A 227 -24.84 -18.75 -4.28
C LYS A 227 -25.44 -18.50 -2.89
N LEU A 228 -24.62 -18.45 -1.85
CA LEU A 228 -25.05 -18.11 -0.48
C LEU A 228 -25.64 -16.70 -0.41
N GLY A 229 -25.01 -15.72 -1.08
CA GLY A 229 -25.52 -14.34 -1.17
C GLY A 229 -26.82 -14.21 -1.97
N SER A 230 -27.05 -15.08 -2.97
CA SER A 230 -28.28 -15.09 -3.76
C SER A 230 -29.46 -15.86 -3.15
N LYS A 231 -29.25 -16.53 -2.01
CA LYS A 231 -30.29 -17.37 -1.39
C LYS A 231 -31.34 -16.49 -0.71
N LYS A 232 -32.61 -16.73 -1.02
CA LYS A 232 -33.74 -16.05 -0.37
C LYS A 232 -33.70 -16.25 1.16
N PRO A 233 -34.20 -15.27 1.94
CA PRO A 233 -34.16 -15.32 3.40
C PRO A 233 -34.81 -16.60 3.94
N GLN A 234 -34.31 -17.07 5.08
CA GLN A 234 -34.84 -18.25 5.75
C GLN A 234 -36.32 -18.03 6.13
N LYS A 235 -37.08 -19.13 6.25
CA LYS A 235 -38.46 -19.08 6.74
C LYS A 235 -38.49 -18.33 8.08
N PRO A 236 -39.51 -17.48 8.33
CA PRO A 236 -39.61 -16.72 9.57
C PRO A 236 -39.62 -17.66 10.77
N ILE A 237 -38.93 -17.25 11.84
CA ILE A 237 -38.75 -18.03 13.06
C ILE A 237 -40.13 -18.21 13.73
N PRO A 238 -40.51 -19.44 14.13
CA PRO A 238 -41.82 -19.67 14.74
C PRO A 238 -41.91 -18.96 16.10
N ARG A 239 -43.06 -18.32 16.33
CA ARG A 239 -43.36 -17.62 17.58
C ARG A 239 -43.42 -18.59 18.77
N PRO A 240 -42.83 -18.26 19.92
CA PRO A 240 -42.90 -19.10 21.11
C PRO A 240 -44.34 -19.22 21.66
N ALA A 241 -44.69 -20.39 22.18
CA ALA A 241 -46.03 -20.67 22.70
C ALA A 241 -46.38 -19.92 24.01
N ASN A 242 -45.37 -19.53 24.79
CA ASN A 242 -45.55 -18.85 26.07
C ASN A 242 -45.96 -17.38 25.85
N LYS A 243 -47.02 -16.91 26.52
CA LYS A 243 -47.56 -15.55 26.35
C LYS A 243 -46.53 -14.45 26.64
N PHE A 244 -45.82 -14.53 27.78
CA PHE A 244 -44.78 -13.56 28.13
C PHE A 244 -43.63 -13.52 27.14
N GLN A 245 -43.15 -14.70 26.72
CA GLN A 245 -42.07 -14.80 25.76
C GLN A 245 -42.49 -14.35 24.36
N GLY A 246 -43.75 -14.58 23.99
CA GLY A 246 -44.36 -14.08 22.76
C GLY A 246 -44.37 -12.55 22.72
N MET A 247 -44.68 -11.87 23.83
CA MET A 247 -44.60 -10.41 23.90
C MET A 247 -43.18 -9.89 23.72
N VAL A 248 -42.18 -10.52 24.37
CA VAL A 248 -40.76 -10.15 24.20
C VAL A 248 -40.31 -10.40 22.76
N PHE A 249 -40.73 -11.51 22.14
CA PHE A 249 -40.47 -11.80 20.74
C PHE A 249 -41.08 -10.75 19.80
N ASP A 250 -42.34 -10.38 20.04
CA ASP A 250 -43.05 -9.37 19.24
C ASP A 250 -42.46 -7.96 19.42
N PHE A 251 -41.76 -7.69 20.53
CA PHE A 251 -41.01 -6.45 20.76
C PHE A 251 -39.66 -6.44 20.04
N VAL A 252 -38.85 -7.48 20.26
CA VAL A 252 -37.48 -7.60 19.69
C VAL A 252 -37.52 -7.70 18.15
N THR A 253 -38.56 -8.31 17.59
CA THR A 253 -38.69 -8.49 16.13
C THR A 253 -39.20 -7.23 15.41
N ARG A 254 -39.59 -6.16 16.13
CA ARG A 254 -40.00 -4.90 15.50
C ARG A 254 -38.79 -4.17 14.94
N GLN A 255 -38.94 -3.65 13.73
CA GLN A 255 -37.91 -2.83 13.07
C GLN A 255 -37.44 -1.63 13.91
N VAL A 256 -38.32 -1.07 14.76
CA VAL A 256 -37.96 0.04 15.67
C VAL A 256 -36.89 -0.38 16.68
N PHE A 257 -36.93 -1.63 17.17
CA PHE A 257 -35.91 -2.16 18.07
C PHE A 257 -34.54 -2.22 17.37
N ASP A 258 -34.48 -2.79 16.16
CA ASP A 258 -33.25 -2.85 15.38
C ASP A 258 -32.68 -1.47 15.04
N ILE A 259 -33.54 -0.49 14.68
CA ILE A 259 -33.13 0.90 14.45
C ILE A 259 -32.54 1.52 15.72
N SER A 260 -33.15 1.28 16.89
CA SER A 260 -32.66 1.82 18.15
C SER A 260 -31.28 1.30 18.53
N ILE A 261 -31.03 -0.02 18.32
CA ILE A 261 -29.71 -0.63 18.54
C ILE A 261 -28.69 -0.06 17.55
N MET A 262 -29.07 0.12 16.28
CA MET A 262 -28.18 0.71 15.27
C MET A 262 -27.72 2.12 15.67
N ILE A 263 -28.64 2.95 16.20
CA ILE A 263 -28.31 4.29 16.71
C ILE A 263 -27.36 4.21 17.91
N LEU A 264 -27.58 3.28 18.84
CA LEU A 264 -26.71 3.08 20.01
C LEU A 264 -25.29 2.65 19.61
N ILE A 265 -25.15 1.80 18.58
CA ILE A 265 -23.83 1.42 18.03
C ILE A 265 -23.12 2.65 17.45
N CYS A 266 -23.82 3.49 16.68
CA CYS A 266 -23.24 4.72 16.16
C CYS A 266 -22.82 5.69 17.28
N LEU A 267 -23.63 5.84 18.32
CA LEU A 267 -23.30 6.68 19.47
C LEU A 267 -22.06 6.14 20.22
N ASN A 268 -21.95 4.83 20.41
CA ASN A 268 -20.77 4.19 20.99
C ASN A 268 -19.51 4.43 20.14
N MET A 269 -19.62 4.33 18.81
CA MET A 269 -18.50 4.63 17.91
C MET A 269 -18.03 6.08 18.05
N VAL A 270 -18.96 7.04 18.16
CA VAL A 270 -18.63 8.45 18.38
C VAL A 270 -17.94 8.64 19.73
N THR A 271 -18.35 7.95 20.80
CA THR A 271 -17.68 8.08 22.09
C THR A 271 -16.25 7.56 22.07
N MET A 272 -15.97 6.50 21.30
CA MET A 272 -14.60 6.01 21.08
C MET A 272 -13.76 7.01 20.27
N MET A 273 -14.36 7.76 19.33
CA MET A 273 -13.66 8.79 18.54
C MET A 273 -13.27 10.04 19.35
N VAL A 274 -13.89 10.26 20.51
CA VAL A 274 -13.64 11.44 21.36
C VAL A 274 -12.40 11.26 22.25
N GLU A 275 -11.89 10.02 22.37
CA GLU A 275 -10.67 9.74 23.15
C GLU A 275 -9.43 10.40 22.53
N THR A 276 -8.57 10.96 23.38
CA THR A 276 -7.32 11.64 23.01
C THR A 276 -6.21 11.28 24.00
N ASP A 277 -4.94 11.30 23.55
CA ASP A 277 -3.78 10.83 24.32
C ASP A 277 -3.56 11.60 25.64
N ASP A 278 -3.76 12.94 25.65
CA ASP A 278 -3.55 13.82 26.82
C ASP A 278 -4.87 14.33 27.43
N GLN A 279 -5.83 13.44 27.63
CA GLN A 279 -7.13 13.83 28.19
C GLN A 279 -7.12 14.03 29.72
N SER A 280 -7.96 14.97 30.19
CA SER A 280 -8.10 15.23 31.62
C SER A 280 -8.65 14.01 32.37
N LYS A 281 -8.22 13.80 33.63
CA LYS A 281 -8.72 12.70 34.48
C LYS A 281 -10.25 12.69 34.61
N TYR A 282 -10.88 13.86 34.54
CA TYR A 282 -12.33 13.98 34.55
C TYR A 282 -12.96 13.43 33.27
N MET A 283 -12.41 13.76 32.10
CA MET A 283 -12.87 13.24 30.81
C MET A 283 -12.76 11.71 30.75
N THR A 284 -11.62 11.17 31.18
CA THR A 284 -11.39 9.73 31.29
C THR A 284 -12.43 9.04 32.18
N LEU A 285 -12.77 9.63 33.32
CA LEU A 285 -13.80 9.09 34.22
C LEU A 285 -15.18 9.11 33.58
N VAL A 286 -15.55 10.22 32.91
CA VAL A 286 -16.85 10.36 32.24
C VAL A 286 -16.98 9.36 31.09
N LEU A 287 -15.96 9.25 30.22
CA LEU A 287 -15.94 8.27 29.12
C LEU A 287 -16.01 6.84 29.65
N SER A 288 -15.29 6.52 30.73
CA SER A 288 -15.37 5.20 31.37
C SER A 288 -16.78 4.85 31.86
N ARG A 289 -17.50 5.83 32.42
CA ARG A 289 -18.90 5.63 32.86
C ARG A 289 -19.84 5.44 31.66
N ILE A 290 -19.64 6.20 30.59
CA ILE A 290 -20.43 6.08 29.36
C ILE A 290 -20.20 4.71 28.71
N ASN A 291 -18.95 4.26 28.59
CA ASN A 291 -18.60 2.94 28.05
C ASN A 291 -19.25 1.80 28.86
N LEU A 292 -19.28 1.91 30.20
CA LEU A 292 -19.97 0.94 31.06
C LEU A 292 -21.48 0.91 30.79
N VAL A 293 -22.11 2.06 30.57
CA VAL A 293 -23.54 2.13 30.21
C VAL A 293 -23.81 1.41 28.88
N PHE A 294 -22.96 1.60 27.88
CA PHE A 294 -23.09 0.88 26.60
C PHE A 294 -22.95 -0.63 26.77
N ILE A 295 -22.01 -1.12 27.58
CA ILE A 295 -21.90 -2.57 27.88
C ILE A 295 -23.20 -3.11 28.47
N ILE A 296 -23.81 -2.40 29.42
CA ILE A 296 -25.08 -2.83 30.02
C ILE A 296 -26.20 -2.86 28.99
N LEU A 297 -26.29 -1.86 28.11
CA LEU A 297 -27.31 -1.79 27.06
C LEU A 297 -27.17 -2.94 26.05
N PHE A 298 -25.96 -3.22 25.56
CA PHE A 298 -25.70 -4.34 24.63
C PHE A 298 -25.86 -5.71 25.29
N THR A 299 -25.48 -5.84 26.57
CA THR A 299 -25.76 -7.07 27.33
C THR A 299 -27.27 -7.27 27.50
N GLY A 300 -28.02 -6.20 27.75
CA GLY A 300 -29.48 -6.23 27.82
C GLY A 300 -30.12 -6.65 26.51
N GLU A 301 -29.65 -6.12 25.39
CA GLU A 301 -30.06 -6.55 24.05
C GLU A 301 -29.84 -8.05 23.83
N PHE A 302 -28.61 -8.53 24.09
CA PHE A 302 -28.26 -9.94 23.97
C PHE A 302 -29.22 -10.84 24.79
N VAL A 303 -29.47 -10.49 26.05
CA VAL A 303 -30.37 -11.25 26.92
C VAL A 303 -31.81 -11.25 26.38
N LEU A 304 -32.30 -10.11 25.89
CA LEU A 304 -33.65 -10.01 25.29
C LEU A 304 -33.77 -10.84 24.00
N LYS A 305 -32.75 -10.83 23.14
CA LYS A 305 -32.69 -11.66 21.93
C LYS A 305 -32.57 -13.15 22.25
N LEU A 306 -31.82 -13.51 23.29
CA LEU A 306 -31.69 -14.90 23.73
C LEU A 306 -33.02 -15.46 24.28
N ILE A 307 -33.71 -14.68 25.13
CA ILE A 307 -35.01 -15.06 25.70
C ILE A 307 -36.07 -15.21 24.61
N SER A 308 -36.08 -14.31 23.61
CA SER A 308 -37.06 -14.36 22.52
C SER A 308 -36.81 -15.52 21.54
N LEU A 309 -35.58 -15.67 21.04
CA LEU A 309 -35.23 -16.58 19.93
C LEU A 309 -34.74 -17.97 20.35
N ARG A 310 -34.32 -18.16 21.62
CA ARG A 310 -33.82 -19.44 22.17
C ARG A 310 -32.69 -20.03 21.31
N TYR A 311 -32.89 -21.23 20.75
CA TYR A 311 -31.91 -21.92 19.90
C TYR A 311 -31.78 -21.28 18.51
N TYR A 312 -32.83 -20.61 18.01
CA TYR A 312 -32.76 -19.91 16.73
C TYR A 312 -31.79 -18.73 16.77
N TYR A 313 -31.48 -18.21 17.96
CA TYR A 313 -30.44 -17.18 18.15
C TYR A 313 -29.11 -17.61 17.51
N PHE A 314 -28.67 -18.85 17.74
CA PHE A 314 -27.41 -19.40 17.24
C PHE A 314 -27.46 -19.87 15.78
N THR A 315 -28.61 -19.76 15.09
CA THR A 315 -28.70 -20.07 13.66
C THR A 315 -28.33 -18.88 12.77
N ILE A 316 -28.36 -17.67 13.33
CA ILE A 316 -28.08 -16.42 12.62
C ILE A 316 -26.63 -16.00 12.94
N GLY A 317 -25.77 -15.95 11.92
CA GLY A 317 -24.35 -15.61 12.09
C GLY A 317 -24.11 -14.24 12.75
N TRP A 318 -24.96 -13.24 12.45
CA TRP A 318 -24.89 -11.91 13.07
C TRP A 318 -25.13 -11.92 14.58
N ASN A 319 -26.06 -12.75 15.06
CA ASN A 319 -26.32 -12.90 16.49
C ASN A 319 -25.17 -13.63 17.21
N ILE A 320 -24.52 -14.58 16.54
CA ILE A 320 -23.31 -15.22 17.07
C ILE A 320 -22.19 -14.20 17.22
N PHE A 321 -21.98 -13.35 16.22
CA PHE A 321 -20.99 -12.27 16.27
C PHE A 321 -21.27 -11.32 17.43
N ASP A 322 -22.52 -10.84 17.56
CA ASP A 322 -22.95 -9.97 18.65
C ASP A 322 -22.72 -10.59 20.05
N PHE A 323 -23.05 -11.88 20.20
CA PHE A 323 -22.77 -12.61 21.45
C PHE A 323 -21.27 -12.65 21.79
N VAL A 324 -20.41 -12.93 20.81
CA VAL A 324 -18.96 -12.95 21.02
C VAL A 324 -18.45 -11.57 21.44
N VAL A 325 -18.93 -10.50 20.79
CA VAL A 325 -18.57 -9.13 21.13
C VAL A 325 -18.96 -8.79 22.57
N VAL A 326 -20.20 -9.07 22.99
CA VAL A 326 -20.66 -8.82 24.36
C VAL A 326 -19.82 -9.57 25.41
N ILE A 327 -19.48 -10.84 25.15
CA ILE A 327 -18.63 -11.63 26.06
C ILE A 327 -17.23 -11.03 26.20
N LEU A 328 -16.61 -10.63 25.08
CA LEU A 328 -15.29 -9.99 25.09
C LEU A 328 -15.31 -8.69 25.90
N SER A 329 -16.33 -7.84 25.72
CA SER A 329 -16.46 -6.58 26.46
C SER A 329 -16.64 -6.78 27.97
N ILE A 330 -17.35 -7.83 28.39
CA ILE A 330 -17.49 -8.16 29.82
C ILE A 330 -16.14 -8.64 30.40
N VAL A 331 -15.42 -9.49 29.66
CA VAL A 331 -14.11 -10.00 30.07
C VAL A 331 -13.10 -8.86 30.19
N GLU A 332 -13.04 -7.98 29.20
CA GLU A 332 -12.17 -6.80 29.18
C GLU A 332 -12.46 -5.88 30.37
N CYS A 333 -13.73 -5.58 30.64
CA CYS A 333 -14.12 -4.78 31.80
C CYS A 333 -13.74 -5.43 33.14
N ARG A 334 -13.77 -6.77 33.22
CA ARG A 334 -13.38 -7.49 34.43
C ARG A 334 -11.87 -7.47 34.66
N TYR A 335 -11.09 -7.52 33.57
CA TYR A 335 -9.62 -7.47 33.59
C TYR A 335 -9.13 -6.07 33.97
N SER A 336 -9.65 -5.03 33.32
CA SER A 336 -9.35 -3.62 33.57
C SER A 336 -9.53 -3.23 35.05
N LYS A 337 -10.56 -3.76 35.72
CA LYS A 337 -10.82 -3.51 37.14
C LYS A 337 -9.75 -4.07 38.10
N THR A 338 -8.86 -4.94 37.62
CA THR A 338 -7.77 -5.55 38.38
C THR A 338 -6.48 -4.75 38.29
N GLU A 339 -6.32 -3.89 37.26
CA GLU A 339 -5.14 -3.05 37.02
C GLU A 339 -5.45 -1.53 37.10
N SER A 340 -6.35 -1.07 37.98
CA SER A 340 -6.59 0.37 38.23
C SER A 340 -6.71 1.28 36.98
N ASN A 341 -7.09 0.72 35.83
CA ASN A 341 -7.20 1.44 34.56
C ASN A 341 -8.53 1.12 33.92
N VAL A 342 -9.18 2.19 33.47
CA VAL A 342 -10.43 2.33 32.71
C VAL A 342 -10.83 1.10 31.87
N CYS A 343 -12.13 0.78 31.93
CA CYS A 343 -12.78 -0.22 31.10
C CYS A 343 -12.83 0.31 29.65
N PHE A 344 -11.82 -0.05 28.86
CA PHE A 344 -11.79 0.22 27.42
C PHE A 344 -12.53 -0.89 26.68
N TRP A 345 -13.08 -0.53 25.52
CA TRP A 345 -13.63 -1.46 24.54
C TRP A 345 -12.56 -1.69 23.48
N LEU A 346 -12.14 -2.94 23.27
CA LEU A 346 -11.38 -3.42 22.10
C LEU A 346 -10.45 -2.38 21.46
N SER A 347 -9.26 -2.19 22.05
CA SER A 347 -8.10 -1.72 21.30
C SER A 347 -7.70 -2.72 20.20
#